data_AF-A0A661DVM1-F1
#
_entry.id   AF-A0A661DVM1-F1
#
_cell.length_a   1.000
_cell.length_b   1.000
_cell.length_c   1.000
_cell.angle_alpha   90.00
_cell.angle_beta   90.00
_cell.angle_gamma   90.00
#
_symmetry.space_group_name_H-M   'P 1'
#
loop_
_entity.id
_entity.type
_entity.pdbx_description
1 polymer ?
#
loop_
_entity_poly.entity_id
_entity_poly.type
_entity_poly.pdbx_seq_one_letter_code
_entity_poly.pdbx_strand_id
1 'polypeptide(L)'
;MNRKAKIFNFKQLVVLLFGITGDVIGTMMMKSLATEVNYDFHTISGYLGLTLMLLMGAVGLNAVSQKNQSMLEDFGKYFTPILLLWLTSYVTGIIVGLQKVY
;
A
#
# COMPACT_ATOMS: atom_id res chain seq x y z
N MET A 1 21.72 -2.36 -22.66
CA MET A 1 21.36 -3.42 -21.69
C MET A 1 19.83 -3.44 -21.55
N ASN A 2 19.13 -4.29 -22.30
CA ASN A 2 17.66 -4.37 -22.28
C ASN A 2 17.20 -5.13 -21.03
N ARG A 3 16.95 -4.44 -19.90
CA ARG A 3 16.11 -5.02 -18.84
C ARG A 3 14.70 -5.10 -19.41
N LYS A 4 14.22 -6.30 -19.76
CA LYS A 4 12.78 -6.51 -19.95
C LYS A 4 12.10 -6.08 -18.64
N ALA A 5 11.31 -5.01 -18.68
CA ALA A 5 10.53 -4.60 -17.52
C ALA A 5 9.65 -5.80 -17.10
N LYS A 6 9.67 -6.14 -15.81
CA LYS A 6 8.91 -7.29 -15.30
C LYS A 6 7.43 -6.91 -15.32
N ILE A 7 6.67 -7.49 -16.24
CA ILE A 7 5.23 -7.25 -16.40
C ILE A 7 4.49 -7.71 -15.14
N PHE A 8 3.58 -6.88 -14.64
CA PHE A 8 2.74 -7.22 -13.51
C PHE A 8 1.86 -8.43 -13.82
N ASN A 9 1.80 -9.40 -12.92
CA ASN A 9 1.06 -10.65 -13.14
C ASN A 9 0.21 -11.04 -11.94
N PHE A 10 -0.64 -12.05 -12.14
CA PHE A 10 -1.59 -12.53 -11.14
C PHE A 10 -0.94 -12.91 -9.80
N LYS A 11 0.26 -13.50 -9.79
CA LYS A 11 0.93 -13.87 -8.53
C LYS A 11 1.30 -12.61 -7.74
N GLN A 12 1.77 -11.56 -8.42
CA GLN A 12 2.07 -10.28 -7.79
C GLN A 12 0.80 -9.59 -7.28
N LEU A 13 -0.32 -9.72 -8.00
CA LEU A 13 -1.63 -9.25 -7.55
C LEU A 13 -2.08 -9.94 -6.27
N VAL A 14 -1.96 -11.26 -6.19
CA VAL A 14 -2.30 -12.01 -4.96
C VAL A 14 -1.47 -11.51 -3.78
N VAL A 15 -0.16 -11.34 -3.95
CA VAL A 15 0.71 -10.79 -2.89
C VAL A 15 0.30 -9.38 -2.48
N LEU A 16 -0.02 -8.51 -3.46
CA LEU A 16 -0.52 -7.16 -3.19
C LEU A 16 -1.82 -7.18 -2.37
N LEU A 17 -2.78 -8.01 -2.74
CA LEU A 17 -4.07 -8.11 -2.05
C LEU A 17 -3.91 -8.66 -0.62
N PHE A 18 -3.00 -9.61 -0.40
CA PHE A 18 -2.65 -10.08 0.94
C PHE A 18 -2.03 -8.95 1.78
N GLY A 19 -1.10 -8.18 1.21
CA GLY A 19 -0.51 -7.02 1.88
C GLY A 19 -1.57 -5.99 2.28
N ILE A 20 -2.44 -5.61 1.34
CA ILE A 20 -3.55 -4.67 1.59
C ILE A 20 -4.47 -5.19 2.69
N THR A 21 -4.79 -6.49 2.68
CA THR A 21 -5.64 -7.09 3.72
C THR A 21 -4.98 -7.00 5.09
N GLY A 22 -3.67 -7.29 5.17
CA GLY A 22 -2.88 -7.11 6.38
C GLY A 22 -2.90 -5.66 6.88
N ASP A 23 -2.73 -4.69 5.98
CA ASP A 23 -2.74 -3.26 6.32
C ASP A 23 -4.10 -2.79 6.83
N VAL A 24 -5.20 -3.25 6.20
CA VAL A 24 -6.56 -2.96 6.65
C VAL A 24 -6.79 -3.52 8.05
N ILE A 25 -6.45 -4.80 8.28
CA ILE A 25 -6.59 -5.43 9.59
C ILE A 25 -5.75 -4.69 10.64
N GLY A 26 -4.47 -4.42 10.35
CA GLY A 26 -3.58 -3.68 11.25
C GLY A 26 -4.11 -2.29 11.59
N THR A 27 -4.62 -1.56 10.59
CA THR A 27 -5.24 -0.24 10.80
C THR A 27 -6.50 -0.33 11.66
N MET A 28 -7.36 -1.33 11.43
CA MET A 28 -8.55 -1.57 12.25
C MET A 28 -8.17 -1.91 13.69
N MET A 29 -7.14 -2.74 13.89
CA MET A 29 -6.63 -3.08 15.22
C MET A 29 -6.07 -1.83 15.93
N MET A 30 -5.22 -1.04 15.28
CA MET A 30 -4.71 0.21 15.85
C MET A 30 -5.84 1.15 16.25
N LYS A 31 -6.86 1.32 15.39
CA LYS A 31 -8.04 2.13 15.68
C LYS A 31 -8.84 1.59 16.88
N SER A 32 -8.97 0.27 17.00
CA SER A 32 -9.71 -0.36 18.12
C SER A 32 -9.00 -0.20 19.47
N LEU A 33 -7.68 -0.05 19.46
CA LEU A 33 -6.84 0.11 20.65
C LEU A 33 -6.58 1.58 21.00
N ALA A 34 -6.85 2.50 20.07
CA ALA A 34 -6.62 3.93 20.28
C ALA A 34 -7.78 4.59 21.03
N THR A 35 -7.48 5.32 22.10
CA THR A 35 -8.47 6.17 22.80
C THR A 35 -8.95 7.31 21.91
N GLU A 36 -8.05 7.85 21.08
CA GLU A 36 -8.32 8.94 20.14
C GLU A 36 -7.44 8.78 18.89
N VAL A 37 -7.93 9.29 17.75
CA VAL A 37 -7.16 9.32 16.50
C VAL A 37 -6.55 10.71 16.34
N ASN A 38 -5.24 10.80 16.52
CA ASN A 38 -4.48 12.03 16.29
C ASN A 38 -4.11 12.17 14.81
N TYR A 39 -4.49 13.28 14.19
CA TYR A 39 -4.20 13.58 12.78
C TYR A 39 -2.79 14.17 12.61
N ASP A 40 -1.79 13.36 12.94
CA ASP A 40 -0.39 13.67 12.69
C ASP A 40 0.05 13.22 11.29
N PHE A 41 1.34 13.42 10.99
CA PHE A 41 1.92 13.02 9.71
C PHE A 41 1.79 11.51 9.44
N HIS A 42 1.95 10.66 10.46
CA HIS A 42 1.84 9.21 10.33
C HIS A 42 0.41 8.81 9.94
N THR A 43 -0.59 9.29 10.67
CA THR A 43 -2.00 8.97 10.45
C THR A 43 -2.47 9.46 9.08
N ILE A 44 -2.12 10.70 8.69
CA ILE A 44 -2.54 11.27 7.40
C ILE A 44 -1.86 10.54 6.23
N SER A 45 -0.54 10.36 6.28
CA SER A 45 0.19 9.64 5.23
C SER A 45 -0.22 8.17 5.15
N GLY A 46 -0.58 7.55 6.28
CA GLY A 46 -1.05 6.17 6.37
C GLY A 46 -2.40 5.97 5.71
N TYR A 47 -3.40 6.78 6.04
CA TYR A 47 -4.70 6.70 5.37
C TYR A 47 -4.61 7.00 3.88
N LEU A 48 -3.80 7.97 3.48
CA LEU A 48 -3.57 8.28 2.07
C LEU A 48 -2.91 7.09 1.35
N GLY A 49 -1.85 6.52 1.93
CA GLY A 49 -1.14 5.36 1.39
C GLY A 49 -2.03 4.14 1.27
N LEU A 50 -2.79 3.80 2.31
CA LEU A 50 -3.73 2.67 2.29
C LEU A 50 -4.83 2.87 1.25
N THR A 51 -5.39 4.08 1.14
CA THR A 51 -6.41 4.40 0.14
C THR A 51 -5.85 4.22 -1.28
N LEU A 52 -4.66 4.74 -1.55
CA LEU A 52 -4.00 4.59 -2.86
C LEU A 52 -3.63 3.14 -3.15
N MET A 53 -3.21 2.36 -2.14
CA MET A 53 -2.95 0.93 -2.28
C MET A 53 -4.22 0.16 -2.64
N LEU A 54 -5.36 0.46 -2.00
CA LEU A 54 -6.66 -0.13 -2.34
C LEU A 54 -7.05 0.17 -3.80
N LEU A 55 -6.87 1.42 -4.24
CA LEU A 55 -7.11 1.81 -5.63
C LEU A 55 -6.19 1.05 -6.60
N MET A 56 -4.91 0.90 -6.27
CA MET A 56 -3.96 0.11 -7.07
C MET A 56 -4.32 -1.39 -7.09
N GLY A 57 -4.84 -1.94 -6.00
CA GLY A 57 -5.39 -3.29 -5.95
C GLY A 57 -6.57 -3.46 -6.92
N ALA A 58 -7.49 -2.50 -6.94
CA ALA A 58 -8.62 -2.49 -7.89
C ALA A 58 -8.15 -2.35 -9.35
N VAL A 59 -7.20 -1.46 -9.62
CA VAL A 59 -6.57 -1.33 -10.95
C VAL A 59 -5.90 -2.63 -11.37
N GLY A 60 -5.19 -3.30 -10.46
CA GLY A 60 -4.54 -4.58 -10.73
C GLY A 60 -5.54 -5.69 -11.04
N LEU A 61 -6.62 -5.79 -10.26
CA LEU A 61 -7.73 -6.72 -10.53
C LEU A 61 -8.35 -6.46 -11.92
N ASN A 62 -8.60 -5.21 -12.25
CA ASN A 62 -9.16 -4.81 -13.52
C ASN A 62 -8.20 -5.12 -14.69
N ALA A 63 -6.92 -4.77 -14.56
CA ALA A 63 -5.89 -5.02 -15.58
C ALA A 63 -5.74 -6.50 -15.90
N VAL A 64 -5.70 -7.36 -14.87
CA VAL A 64 -5.58 -8.81 -15.04
C VAL A 64 -6.86 -9.40 -15.65
N SER A 65 -8.04 -8.97 -15.19
CA SER A 65 -9.33 -9.47 -15.69
C SER A 65 -9.53 -9.12 -17.17
N GLN A 66 -9.16 -7.91 -17.58
CA GLN A 66 -9.25 -7.45 -18.96
C GLN A 66 -8.05 -7.85 -19.83
N LYS A 67 -7.03 -8.52 -19.26
CA LYS A 67 -5.75 -8.83 -19.93
C LYS A 67 -5.10 -7.60 -20.59
N ASN A 68 -5.25 -6.43 -19.96
CA ASN A 68 -4.78 -5.16 -20.50
C ASN A 68 -3.25 -5.05 -20.37
N GLN A 69 -2.53 -5.41 -21.44
CA GLN A 69 -1.06 -5.47 -21.44
C GLN A 69 -0.41 -4.11 -21.13
N SER A 70 -0.91 -3.02 -21.72
CA SER A 70 -0.36 -1.68 -21.46
C SER A 70 -0.46 -1.32 -19.97
N MET A 71 -1.59 -1.59 -19.33
CA MET A 71 -1.75 -1.31 -17.91
C MET A 71 -0.89 -2.23 -17.02
N LEU A 72 -0.68 -3.49 -17.41
CA LEU A 72 0.20 -4.42 -16.69
C LEU A 72 1.69 -4.06 -16.83
N GLU A 73 2.09 -3.48 -17.95
CA GLU A 73 3.45 -2.96 -18.20
C GLU A 73 3.71 -1.69 -17.38
N ASP A 74 2.75 -0.77 -17.36
CA ASP A 74 2.87 0.49 -16.63
C ASP A 74 2.55 0.37 -15.13
N PHE A 75 2.01 -0.75 -14.66
CA PHE A 75 1.59 -0.93 -13.27
C PHE A 75 2.68 -0.55 -12.26
N GLY A 76 3.92 -1.00 -12.52
CA GLY A 76 5.06 -0.71 -11.64
C GLY A 76 5.38 0.78 -11.53
N LYS A 77 5.18 1.55 -12.61
CA LYS A 77 5.40 3.00 -12.64
C LYS A 77 4.45 3.74 -11.71
N TYR A 78 3.19 3.32 -11.65
CA TYR A 78 2.19 3.91 -10.75
C TYR A 78 2.28 3.35 -9.33
N PHE A 79 2.56 2.05 -9.18
CA PHE A 79 2.65 1.38 -7.90
C PHE A 79 3.84 1.86 -7.05
N THR A 80 5.02 2.04 -7.67
CA THR A 80 6.26 2.40 -6.94
C THR A 80 6.15 3.67 -6.08
N PRO A 81 5.69 4.83 -6.60
CA PRO A 81 5.57 6.03 -5.76
C PRO A 81 4.55 5.86 -4.63
N ILE A 82 3.46 5.11 -4.87
CA ILE A 82 2.45 4.81 -3.85
C ILE A 82 3.06 3.92 -2.75
N LEU A 83 3.88 2.93 -3.13
CA LEU A 83 4.63 2.10 -2.18
C LEU A 83 5.59 2.93 -1.33
N LEU A 84 6.28 3.91 -1.92
CA LEU A 84 7.17 4.80 -1.17
C LEU A 84 6.40 5.68 -0.18
N LEU A 85 5.23 6.18 -0.57
CA LEU A 85 4.36 6.95 0.32
C LEU A 85 3.76 6.10 1.46
N TRP A 86 3.43 4.83 1.19
CA TRP A 86 3.06 3.90 2.24
C TRP A 86 4.24 3.63 3.19
N LEU A 87 5.45 3.47 2.65
CA LEU A 87 6.66 3.18 3.43
C LEU A 87 7.02 4.33 4.39
N THR A 88 6.81 5.59 3.98
CA THR A 88 7.03 6.73 4.88
C THR A 88 6.06 6.71 6.07
N SER A 89 4.79 6.36 5.85
CA SER A 89 3.84 6.15 6.95
C SER A 89 4.29 5.02 7.87
N TYR A 90 4.69 3.87 7.31
CA TYR A 90 5.18 2.73 8.11
C TYR A 90 6.35 3.12 9.03
N VAL A 91 7.36 3.81 8.50
CA VAL A 91 8.53 4.27 9.28
C VAL A 91 8.11 5.25 10.37
N THR A 92 7.29 6.24 10.04
CA THR A 92 6.82 7.22 11.04
C THR A 92 5.96 6.58 12.12
N GLY A 93 5.18 5.55 11.80
CA GLY A 93 4.38 4.79 12.77
C GLY A 93 5.24 4.03 13.77
N ILE A 94 6.34 3.41 13.31
CA ILE A 94 7.32 2.79 14.20
C ILE A 94 7.89 3.82 15.17
N ILE A 95 8.28 5.00 14.68
CA ILE A 95 8.86 6.06 15.52
C ILE A 95 7.85 6.49 16.60
N VAL A 96 6.60 6.77 16.22
CA VAL A 96 5.52 7.13 17.16
C VAL A 96 5.28 6.02 18.18
N GLY A 97 5.30 4.76 17.75
CA GLY A 97 5.16 3.60 18.64
C GLY A 97 6.29 3.52 19.66
N LEU A 98 7.55 3.69 19.23
CA LEU A 98 8.71 3.67 20.12
C LEU A 98 8.69 4.83 21.13
N GLN A 99 8.25 6.02 20.72
CA GLN A 99 8.11 7.18 21.62
C GLN A 99 7.06 7.00 22.72
N LYS A 100 6.12 6.06 22.58
CA LYS A 100 5.14 5.75 23.64
C LYS A 100 5.66 4.72 24.64
N VAL A 101 6.74 4.02 24.33
CA VAL A 101 7.32 2.95 25.17
C VAL A 101 8.44 3.47 26.07
N TYR A 102 9.15 4.52 25.65
CA TYR A 102 10.20 5.21 26.41
C TYR A 102 9.69 6.55 26.95
#